data_AF-A0A355DAX9-F1
#
_entry.id   AF-A0A355DAX9-F1
#
_cell.length_a   1.000
_cell.length_b   1.000
_cell.length_c   1.000
_cell.angle_alpha   90.00
_cell.angle_beta   90.00
_cell.angle_gamma   90.00
#
_symmetry.space_group_name_H-M   'P 1'
#
loop_
_entity.id
_entity.type
_entity.pdbx_description
1 polymer ?
#
loop_
_entity_poly.entity_id
_entity_poly.type
_entity_poly.pdbx_seq_one_letter_code
_entity_poly.pdbx_strand_id
1 'polypeptide(L)'
;LKLGHQVGTVDQILAVAEEHLDAATSLLAIRHLAGDAALAAALAERGRSGWVGRADRHLAELAATVEERHAENGEVAFLLEPDLKEGRGGLRDVHALTWAEATEPVLRTSEAAGLSGAFETLLAVRVELHRTTGSRSDRLLLELQDEVAERSGHGDADRLMADVAAAASA
;
A
#
# COMPACT_ATOMS: atom_id res chain seq x y z
N LEU A 1 10.29 -4.07 -8.57
CA LEU A 1 9.18 -4.83 -7.93
C LEU A 1 9.61 -6.29 -7.74
N LYS A 2 9.40 -6.91 -6.57
CA LYS A 2 9.45 -8.39 -6.47
C LYS A 2 8.03 -8.87 -6.77
N LEU A 3 7.83 -9.55 -7.89
CA LEU A 3 6.53 -10.05 -8.30
C LEU A 3 6.31 -11.43 -7.68
N GLY A 4 5.17 -11.61 -7.02
CA GLY A 4 4.62 -12.94 -6.77
C GLY A 4 4.07 -13.52 -8.08
N HIS A 5 4.11 -14.84 -8.24
CA HIS A 5 3.52 -15.52 -9.39
C HIS A 5 2.77 -16.75 -8.90
N GLN A 6 1.50 -16.88 -9.32
CA GLN A 6 0.67 -18.02 -9.03
C GLN A 6 -0.21 -18.33 -10.25
N VAL A 7 -0.31 -19.61 -10.58
CA VAL A 7 -1.20 -20.13 -11.63
C VAL A 7 -1.97 -21.30 -11.03
N GLY A 8 -3.27 -21.30 -11.21
CA GLY A 8 -4.12 -22.35 -10.69
C GLY A 8 -5.58 -22.13 -11.07
N THR A 9 -6.40 -23.13 -10.75
CA THR A 9 -7.86 -23.00 -10.76
C THR A 9 -8.29 -22.00 -9.68
N VAL A 10 -9.53 -21.52 -9.79
CA VAL A 10 -10.12 -20.62 -8.78
C VAL A 10 -10.04 -21.24 -7.39
N ASP A 11 -10.36 -22.53 -7.26
CA ASP A 11 -10.33 -23.22 -5.96
C ASP A 11 -8.92 -23.32 -5.38
N GLN A 12 -7.91 -23.56 -6.21
CA GLN A 12 -6.51 -23.59 -5.76
C GLN A 12 -6.01 -22.22 -5.28
N ILE A 13 -6.41 -21.15 -5.97
CA ILE A 13 -6.02 -19.78 -5.58
C ILE A 13 -6.69 -19.40 -4.26
N LEU A 14 -7.98 -19.73 -4.10
CA LEU A 14 -8.72 -19.48 -2.88
C LEU A 14 -8.15 -20.26 -1.69
N ALA A 15 -7.76 -21.53 -1.87
CA ALA A 15 -7.12 -22.32 -0.81
C ALA A 15 -5.83 -21.67 -0.30
N VAL A 16 -5.01 -21.09 -1.18
CA VAL A 16 -3.80 -20.35 -0.75
C VAL A 16 -4.17 -19.07 0.00
N ALA A 17 -5.18 -18.35 -0.45
CA ALA A 17 -5.72 -17.19 0.28
C ALA A 17 -6.38 -17.56 1.60
N GLU A 18 -6.63 -18.85 1.87
CA GLU A 18 -7.11 -19.28 3.16
C GLU A 18 -6.03 -19.28 4.24
N GLU A 19 -4.79 -19.55 3.85
CA GLU A 19 -3.66 -19.72 4.76
C GLU A 19 -2.78 -18.47 4.81
N HIS A 20 -2.77 -17.66 3.74
CA HIS A 20 -1.81 -16.56 3.58
C HIS A 20 -2.49 -15.18 3.40
N LEU A 21 -2.15 -14.23 4.27
CA LEU A 21 -2.71 -12.88 4.27
C LEU A 21 -2.36 -12.08 3.00
N ASP A 22 -1.16 -12.24 2.46
CA ASP A 22 -0.72 -11.57 1.23
C ASP A 22 -1.52 -12.04 0.01
N ALA A 23 -1.81 -13.34 -0.08
CA ALA A 23 -2.70 -13.90 -1.09
C ALA A 23 -4.14 -13.38 -0.90
N ALA A 24 -4.66 -13.40 0.32
CA ALA A 24 -6.02 -12.92 0.62
C ALA A 24 -6.22 -11.45 0.25
N THR A 25 -5.31 -10.58 0.66
CA THR A 25 -5.35 -9.15 0.35
C THR A 25 -5.15 -8.84 -1.13
N SER A 26 -4.38 -9.66 -1.85
CA SER A 26 -4.22 -9.54 -3.30
C SER A 26 -5.52 -9.82 -4.07
N LEU A 27 -6.39 -10.69 -3.56
CA LEU A 27 -7.69 -10.97 -4.19
C LEU A 27 -8.67 -9.78 -4.13
N LEU A 28 -8.46 -8.83 -3.21
CA LEU A 28 -9.28 -7.61 -3.10
C LEU A 28 -8.99 -6.62 -4.24
N ALA A 29 -7.85 -6.74 -4.92
CA ALA A 29 -7.40 -5.83 -5.97
C ALA A 29 -7.47 -6.45 -7.39
N ILE A 30 -8.26 -7.52 -7.57
CA ILE A 30 -8.37 -8.20 -8.86
C ILE A 30 -8.91 -7.26 -9.94
N ARG A 31 -8.26 -7.29 -11.11
CA ARG A 31 -8.71 -6.63 -12.33
C ARG A 31 -8.59 -7.59 -13.51
N HIS A 32 -9.68 -7.78 -14.25
CA HIS A 32 -9.64 -8.52 -15.51
C HIS A 32 -8.85 -7.71 -16.56
N LEU A 33 -7.88 -8.36 -17.19
CA LEU A 33 -7.07 -7.78 -18.27
C LEU A 33 -7.38 -8.42 -19.62
N ALA A 34 -7.53 -9.74 -19.64
CA ALA A 34 -7.77 -10.54 -20.83
C ALA A 34 -8.29 -11.94 -20.45
N GLY A 35 -8.83 -12.67 -21.43
CA GLY A 35 -9.35 -14.03 -21.24
C GLY A 35 -10.79 -14.05 -20.73
N ASP A 36 -11.16 -15.13 -20.02
CA ASP A 36 -12.52 -15.33 -19.53
C ASP A 36 -12.87 -14.36 -18.39
N ALA A 37 -13.79 -13.44 -18.66
CA ALA A 37 -14.27 -12.45 -17.69
C ALA A 37 -15.11 -13.07 -16.56
N ALA A 38 -15.83 -14.17 -16.83
CA ALA A 38 -16.62 -14.86 -15.81
C ALA A 38 -15.71 -15.54 -14.79
N LEU A 39 -14.58 -16.10 -15.23
CA LEU A 39 -13.58 -16.68 -14.34
C LEU A 39 -12.96 -15.62 -13.42
N ALA A 40 -12.59 -14.46 -13.97
CA ALA A 40 -12.04 -13.35 -13.19
C ALA A 40 -13.05 -12.80 -12.17
N ALA A 41 -14.31 -12.62 -12.59
CA ALA A 41 -15.38 -12.17 -11.71
C ALA A 41 -15.66 -13.19 -10.58
N ALA A 42 -15.67 -14.48 -10.90
CA ALA A 42 -15.86 -15.54 -9.91
C ALA A 42 -14.72 -15.56 -8.87
N LEU A 43 -13.48 -15.36 -9.29
CA LEU A 43 -12.34 -15.27 -8.38
C LEU A 43 -12.42 -14.04 -7.47
N ALA A 44 -12.74 -12.87 -8.04
CA ALA A 44 -12.89 -11.62 -7.28
C ALA A 44 -14.00 -11.72 -6.24
N GLU A 45 -15.18 -12.22 -6.62
CA GLU A 45 -16.32 -12.35 -5.73
C GLU A 45 -16.07 -13.35 -4.60
N ARG A 46 -15.54 -14.53 -4.93
CA ARG A 46 -15.23 -15.56 -3.93
C ARG A 46 -14.08 -15.14 -3.03
N GLY A 47 -13.07 -14.45 -3.56
CA GLY A 47 -11.97 -13.89 -2.78
C GLY A 47 -12.45 -12.86 -1.77
N ARG A 48 -13.30 -11.91 -2.21
CA ARG A 48 -13.92 -10.92 -1.33
C ARG A 48 -14.81 -11.59 -0.27
N SER A 49 -15.63 -12.57 -0.65
CA SER A 49 -16.46 -13.33 0.28
C SER A 49 -15.60 -14.07 1.32
N GLY A 50 -14.47 -14.66 0.91
CA GLY A 50 -13.54 -15.34 1.79
C GLY A 50 -12.80 -14.41 2.76
N TRP A 51 -12.53 -13.17 2.34
CA TRP A 51 -11.98 -12.10 3.19
C TRP A 51 -13.01 -11.67 4.24
N VAL A 52 -14.23 -11.31 3.82
CA VAL A 52 -15.29 -10.86 4.73
C VAL A 52 -15.72 -11.97 5.69
N GLY A 53 -15.85 -13.20 5.21
CA GLY A 53 -16.25 -14.36 6.02
C GLY A 53 -15.25 -14.72 7.13
N ARG A 54 -14.03 -14.17 7.09
CA ARG A 54 -12.97 -14.38 8.09
C ARG A 54 -12.37 -13.06 8.57
N ALA A 55 -13.19 -12.00 8.58
CA ALA A 55 -12.79 -10.64 8.91
C ALA A 55 -12.01 -10.56 10.23
N ASP A 56 -12.53 -11.15 11.32
CA ASP A 56 -11.87 -11.10 12.64
C ASP A 56 -10.42 -11.61 12.59
N ARG A 57 -10.19 -12.73 11.90
CA ARG A 57 -8.85 -13.31 11.73
C ARG A 57 -7.98 -12.40 10.86
N HIS A 58 -8.49 -11.99 9.70
CA HIS A 58 -7.73 -11.18 8.74
C HIS A 58 -7.38 -9.80 9.29
N LEU A 59 -8.29 -9.15 10.02
CA LEU A 59 -8.05 -7.87 10.66
C LEU A 59 -7.04 -7.98 11.80
N ALA A 60 -7.10 -9.05 12.61
CA ALA A 60 -6.12 -9.30 13.67
C ALA A 60 -4.71 -9.56 13.09
N GLU A 61 -4.60 -10.39 12.05
CA GLU A 61 -3.33 -10.62 11.36
C GLU A 61 -2.82 -9.32 10.69
N LEU A 62 -3.70 -8.57 10.02
CA LEU A 62 -3.34 -7.30 9.38
C LEU A 62 -2.83 -6.28 10.40
N ALA A 63 -3.52 -6.10 11.53
CA ALA A 63 -3.09 -5.20 12.61
C ALA A 63 -1.70 -5.58 13.13
N ALA A 64 -1.42 -6.87 13.34
CA ALA A 64 -0.10 -7.33 13.77
C ALA A 64 0.99 -6.96 12.74
N THR A 65 0.73 -7.13 11.43
CA THR A 65 1.70 -6.74 10.40
C THR A 65 1.93 -5.23 10.31
N VAL A 66 0.92 -4.41 10.64
CA VAL A 66 1.05 -2.95 10.69
C VAL A 66 1.97 -2.55 11.84
N GLU A 67 1.73 -3.10 13.04
CA GLU A 67 2.56 -2.81 14.22
C GLU A 67 4.02 -3.25 14.04
N GLU A 68 4.24 -4.47 13.52
CA GLU A 68 5.59 -4.98 13.24
C GLU A 68 6.35 -4.03 12.30
N ARG A 69 5.68 -3.61 11.23
CA ARG A 69 6.27 -2.74 10.23
C ARG A 69 6.56 -1.34 10.76
N HIS A 70 5.66 -0.78 11.56
CA HIS A 70 5.87 0.52 12.23
C HIS A 70 7.08 0.45 13.18
N ALA A 71 7.23 -0.64 13.93
CA ALA A 71 8.37 -0.84 14.82
C ALA A 71 9.71 -0.93 14.07
N GLU A 72 9.72 -1.56 12.89
CA GLU A 72 10.93 -1.72 12.07
C GLU A 72 11.32 -0.46 11.29
N ASN A 73 10.34 0.29 10.78
CA ASN A 73 10.57 1.36 9.79
C ASN A 73 10.38 2.77 10.35
N GLY A 74 9.79 2.90 11.54
CA GLY A 74 9.51 4.19 12.18
C GLY A 74 8.45 5.00 11.42
N GLU A 75 8.42 6.31 11.70
CA GLU A 75 7.36 7.20 11.25
C GLU A 75 7.80 8.09 10.09
N VAL A 76 7.08 8.05 8.96
CA VAL A 76 7.42 8.80 7.76
C VAL A 76 7.47 10.30 8.02
N ALA A 77 6.56 10.81 8.86
CA ALA A 77 6.46 12.23 9.17
C ALA A 77 7.60 12.78 10.04
N PHE A 78 8.40 11.92 10.70
CA PHE A 78 9.40 12.36 11.69
C PHE A 78 10.83 11.94 11.36
N LEU A 79 11.02 10.97 10.47
CA LEU A 79 12.35 10.52 10.10
C LEU A 79 12.99 11.43 9.04
N LEU A 80 14.28 11.71 9.23
CA LEU A 80 15.07 12.44 8.24
C LEU A 80 15.24 11.64 6.95
N GLU A 81 15.27 10.30 7.05
CA GLU A 81 15.40 9.39 5.90
C GLU A 81 14.28 8.34 5.94
N PRO A 82 13.03 8.73 5.64
CA PRO A 82 11.87 7.87 5.86
C PRO A 82 11.78 6.73 4.83
N ASP A 83 11.19 5.61 5.24
CA ASP A 83 10.70 4.60 4.31
C ASP A 83 9.27 4.95 3.85
N LEU A 84 9.13 5.41 2.60
CA LEU A 84 7.87 5.93 2.05
C LEU A 84 6.80 4.84 1.88
N LYS A 85 7.20 3.57 1.91
CA LYS A 85 6.31 2.45 1.67
C LYS A 85 5.87 1.82 2.97
N GLU A 86 6.84 1.40 3.78
CA GLU A 86 6.61 0.57 4.95
C GLU A 86 6.53 1.40 6.25
N GLY A 87 7.04 2.63 6.30
CA GLY A 87 6.92 3.48 7.49
C GLY A 87 5.47 3.77 7.90
N ARG A 88 5.27 4.16 9.16
CA ARG A 88 3.98 4.65 9.65
C ARG A 88 3.59 5.93 8.93
N GLY A 89 2.37 5.98 8.41
CA GLY A 89 1.88 6.99 7.47
C GLY A 89 2.30 6.73 6.02
N GLY A 90 2.99 5.62 5.73
CA GLY A 90 3.47 5.27 4.40
C GLY A 90 2.40 4.64 3.51
N LEU A 91 2.76 4.37 2.25
CA LEU A 91 1.84 3.79 1.24
C LEU A 91 1.18 2.49 1.69
N ARG A 92 1.84 1.70 2.55
CA ARG A 92 1.30 0.43 3.01
C ARG A 92 0.20 0.59 4.06
N ASP A 93 0.17 1.68 4.81
CA ASP A 93 -0.94 1.99 5.73
C ASP A 93 -2.22 2.31 4.94
N VAL A 94 -2.10 3.04 3.83
CA VAL A 94 -3.24 3.30 2.93
C VAL A 94 -3.86 1.99 2.42
N HIS A 95 -3.02 1.03 2.02
CA HIS A 95 -3.50 -0.29 1.59
C HIS A 95 -4.16 -1.05 2.74
N ALA A 96 -3.59 -1.03 3.95
CA ALA A 96 -4.16 -1.68 5.12
C ALA A 96 -5.56 -1.13 5.44
N LEU A 97 -5.72 0.20 5.41
CA LEU A 97 -7.02 0.85 5.58
C LEU A 97 -8.01 0.44 4.47
N THR A 98 -7.56 0.40 3.21
CA THR A 98 -8.39 -0.03 2.07
C THR A 98 -8.88 -1.48 2.23
N TRP A 99 -8.06 -2.35 2.81
CA TRP A 99 -8.45 -3.75 3.05
C TRP A 99 -9.37 -3.91 4.26
N ALA A 100 -9.20 -3.09 5.30
CA ALA A 100 -10.13 -3.02 6.41
C ALA A 100 -11.50 -2.48 5.96
N GLU A 101 -11.53 -1.44 5.12
CA GLU A 101 -12.75 -0.92 4.48
C GLU A 101 -13.53 -2.00 3.70
N ALA A 102 -12.82 -3.00 3.17
CA ALA A 102 -13.46 -4.09 2.44
C ALA A 102 -14.33 -4.99 3.35
N THR A 103 -14.07 -5.02 4.67
CA THR A 103 -14.92 -5.72 5.65
C THR A 103 -16.03 -4.82 6.16
N GLU A 104 -15.67 -3.66 6.69
CA GLU A 104 -16.59 -2.70 7.27
C GLU A 104 -16.12 -1.26 7.01
N PRO A 105 -17.02 -0.31 6.77
CA PRO A 105 -16.64 1.09 6.61
C PRO A 105 -16.07 1.65 7.93
N VAL A 106 -14.81 2.06 7.91
CA VAL A 106 -14.06 2.67 9.02
C VAL A 106 -13.73 4.15 8.77
N LEU A 107 -13.78 4.62 7.53
CA LEU A 107 -13.46 5.98 7.07
C LEU A 107 -14.73 6.76 6.69
N ARG A 108 -14.78 8.02 7.10
CA ARG A 108 -15.73 9.00 6.56
C ARG A 108 -15.29 9.44 5.17
N THR A 109 -16.22 9.93 4.35
CA THR A 109 -15.92 10.40 2.97
C THR A 109 -14.82 11.46 2.92
N SER A 110 -14.76 12.37 3.90
CA SER A 110 -13.70 13.37 3.98
C SER A 110 -12.32 12.77 4.31
N GLU A 111 -12.28 11.72 5.13
CA GLU A 111 -11.05 11.00 5.49
C GLU A 111 -10.54 10.20 4.28
N ALA A 112 -11.44 9.53 3.55
CA ALA A 112 -11.09 8.83 2.31
C ALA A 112 -10.51 9.78 1.24
N ALA A 113 -11.06 11.00 1.10
CA ALA A 113 -10.54 12.00 0.17
C ALA A 113 -9.15 12.50 0.57
N GLY A 114 -8.92 12.77 1.87
CA GLY A 114 -7.60 13.14 2.40
C GLY A 114 -6.57 12.04 2.18
N LEU A 115 -6.94 10.80 2.48
CA LEU A 115 -6.09 9.62 2.31
C LEU A 115 -5.67 9.41 0.84
N SER A 116 -6.59 9.64 -0.11
CA SER A 116 -6.26 9.56 -1.54
C SER A 116 -5.24 10.63 -1.95
N GLY A 117 -5.36 11.85 -1.43
CA GLY A 117 -4.37 12.91 -1.69
C GLY A 117 -3.00 12.57 -1.12
N ALA A 118 -2.96 12.10 0.13
CA ALA A 118 -1.73 11.65 0.77
C ALA A 118 -1.06 10.51 0.01
N PHE A 119 -1.83 9.52 -0.44
CA PHE A 119 -1.35 8.42 -1.25
C PHE A 119 -0.68 8.89 -2.54
N GLU A 120 -1.33 9.79 -3.28
CA GLU A 120 -0.79 10.33 -4.54
C GLU A 120 0.52 11.11 -4.31
N THR A 121 0.60 11.91 -3.25
CA THR A 121 1.85 12.61 -2.88
C THR A 121 2.98 11.63 -2.60
N LEU A 122 2.77 10.66 -1.70
CA LEU A 122 3.80 9.68 -1.35
C LEU A 122 4.19 8.80 -2.55
N LEU A 123 3.23 8.45 -3.40
CA LEU A 123 3.47 7.67 -4.60
C LEU A 123 4.31 8.45 -5.62
N ALA A 124 4.00 9.73 -5.84
CA ALA A 124 4.75 10.58 -6.75
C ALA A 124 6.22 10.72 -6.30
N VAL A 125 6.46 10.99 -5.01
CA VAL A 125 7.81 11.07 -4.45
C VAL A 125 8.56 9.74 -4.62
N ARG A 126 7.91 8.62 -4.31
CA ARG A 126 8.50 7.29 -4.48
C ARG A 126 8.81 6.96 -5.95
N VAL A 127 7.97 7.38 -6.88
CA VAL A 127 8.22 7.23 -8.32
C VAL A 127 9.46 8.01 -8.74
N GLU A 128 9.62 9.25 -8.28
CA GLU A 128 10.81 10.03 -8.58
C GLU A 128 12.07 9.47 -7.90
N LEU A 129 11.98 8.97 -6.67
CA LEU A 129 13.07 8.25 -6.02
C LEU A 129 13.55 7.04 -6.85
N HIS A 130 12.62 6.27 -7.40
CA HIS A 130 12.96 5.16 -8.30
C HIS A 130 13.60 5.64 -9.62
N ARG A 131 13.13 6.75 -10.18
CA ARG A 131 13.69 7.33 -11.42
C ARG A 131 15.11 7.86 -11.19
N THR A 132 15.35 8.54 -10.08
CA THR A 132 16.66 9.06 -9.67
C THR A 132 17.66 7.93 -9.42
N THR A 133 17.27 6.90 -8.66
CA THR A 133 18.19 5.82 -8.28
C THR A 133 18.33 4.72 -9.32
N GLY A 134 17.41 4.63 -10.29
CA GLY A 134 17.29 3.48 -11.19
C GLY A 134 17.00 2.16 -10.46
N SER A 135 16.56 2.23 -9.19
CA SER A 135 16.42 1.11 -8.29
C SER A 135 15.05 1.11 -7.61
N ARG A 136 14.73 0.02 -6.92
CA ARG A 136 13.46 -0.14 -6.17
C ARG A 136 13.57 0.38 -4.73
N SER A 137 14.28 1.49 -4.50
CA SER A 137 14.45 2.04 -3.15
C SER A 137 13.13 2.61 -2.62
N ASP A 138 12.76 2.20 -1.42
CA ASP A 138 11.62 2.74 -0.68
C ASP A 138 12.05 3.80 0.36
N ARG A 139 13.37 3.90 0.63
CA ARG A 139 13.94 4.85 1.58
C ARG A 139 14.44 6.12 0.90
N LEU A 140 13.93 7.27 1.34
CA LEU A 140 14.31 8.60 0.86
C LEU A 140 15.53 9.12 1.63
N LEU A 141 16.73 8.73 1.19
CA LEU A 141 17.99 9.15 1.82
C LEU A 141 18.20 10.66 1.70
N LEU A 142 18.87 11.26 2.69
CA LEU A 142 19.11 12.69 2.76
C LEU A 142 19.81 13.23 1.51
N GLU A 143 20.81 12.49 1.02
CA GLU A 143 21.57 12.82 -0.18
C GLU A 143 20.75 12.82 -1.49
N LEU A 144 19.58 12.18 -1.49
CA LEU A 144 18.70 12.09 -2.65
C LEU A 144 17.56 13.12 -2.61
N GLN A 145 17.32 13.78 -1.47
CA GLN A 145 16.14 14.62 -1.27
C GLN A 145 16.12 15.83 -2.21
N ASP A 146 17.24 16.51 -2.40
CA ASP A 146 17.31 17.66 -3.32
C ASP A 146 17.00 17.25 -4.77
N GLU A 147 17.60 16.17 -5.26
CA GLU A 147 17.36 15.71 -6.64
C GLU A 147 15.91 15.22 -6.82
N VAL A 148 15.35 14.50 -5.84
CA VAL A 148 13.96 14.06 -5.86
C VAL A 148 13.02 15.26 -5.80
N ALA A 149 13.33 16.30 -5.01
CA ALA A 149 12.52 17.51 -4.89
C ALA A 149 12.46 18.29 -6.20
N GLU A 150 13.59 18.45 -6.90
CA GLU A 150 13.64 19.11 -8.21
C GLU A 150 12.79 18.35 -9.24
N ARG A 151 12.92 17.02 -9.31
CA ARG A 151 12.22 16.18 -10.31
C ARG A 151 10.72 16.04 -10.03
N SER A 152 10.32 16.07 -8.77
CA SER A 152 8.91 16.03 -8.36
C SER A 152 8.23 17.40 -8.36
N GLY A 153 8.98 18.49 -8.60
CA GLY A 153 8.43 19.84 -8.70
C GLY A 153 8.25 20.58 -7.37
N HIS A 154 8.79 20.06 -6.27
CA HIS A 154 8.77 20.73 -4.95
C HIS A 154 9.81 21.86 -4.88
N GLY A 155 10.89 21.76 -5.65
CA GLY A 155 11.92 22.78 -5.81
C GLY A 155 13.08 22.64 -4.81
N ASP A 156 12.82 22.29 -3.56
CA ASP A 156 13.85 22.02 -2.55
C ASP A 156 13.45 20.88 -1.59
N ALA A 157 14.45 20.30 -0.92
CA ALA A 157 14.27 19.19 0.00
C ALA A 157 13.34 19.54 1.18
N ASP A 158 13.37 20.77 1.69
CA ASP A 158 12.55 21.18 2.84
C ASP A 158 11.05 21.14 2.49
N ARG A 159 10.66 21.65 1.31
CA ARG A 159 9.27 21.59 0.83
C ARG A 159 8.84 20.17 0.54
N LEU A 160 9.70 19.37 -0.09
CA LEU A 160 9.45 17.96 -0.32
C LEU A 160 9.16 17.24 1.00
N MET A 161 10.03 17.41 2.00
CA MET A 161 9.89 16.75 3.29
C MET A 161 8.69 17.26 4.08
N ALA A 162 8.34 18.55 3.97
CA ALA A 162 7.12 19.09 4.56
C ALA A 162 5.86 18.45 3.96
N ASP A 163 5.79 18.30 2.63
CA ASP A 163 4.65 17.66 1.96
C ASP A 163 4.59 16.15 2.24
N VAL A 164 5.74 15.46 2.32
CA VAL A 164 5.80 14.06 2.76
C VAL A 164 5.30 13.91 4.19
N ALA A 165 5.71 14.79 5.11
CA ALA A 165 5.26 14.73 6.50
C ALA A 165 3.77 15.06 6.66
N ALA A 166 3.26 16.02 5.89
CA ALA A 166 1.84 16.36 5.86
C ALA A 166 0.99 15.19 5.32
N ALA A 167 1.43 14.56 4.23
CA ALA A 167 0.77 13.39 3.66
C ALA A 167 0.78 12.19 4.62
N ALA A 168 1.90 11.93 5.29
CA ALA A 168 2.02 10.84 6.25
C ALA A 168 1.19 11.04 7.55
N SER A 169 0.73 12.26 7.80
CA SER A 169 -0.07 12.61 8.99
C SER A 169 -1.58 12.72 8.72
N ALA A 170 -2.01 12.50 7.47
CA ALA A 170 -3.40 12.62 7.02
C ALA A 170 -4.28 11.44 7.48
#